data_AF-A0A7U9N1I7-F1
#
_entry.id   AF-A0A7U9N1I7-F1
#
_cell.length_a   1.000
_cell.length_b   1.000
_cell.length_c   1.000
_cell.angle_alpha   90.00
_cell.angle_beta   90.00
_cell.angle_gamma   90.00
#
_symmetry.space_group_name_H-M   'P 1'
#
loop_
_entity.id
_entity.type
_entity.pdbx_description
1 polymer ?
#
loop_
_entity_poly.entity_id
_entity_poly.type
_entity_poly.pdbx_seq_one_letter_code
_entity_poly.pdbx_strand_id
1 'polypeptide(L)'
;MKKGRGILVVLAFMLSLAGCSNFDAIAKGEYAVNGIEYKDNNQFYVDTVDLLLSYIDDGDKDGVKSLLCNGLKNAESIDEDIAALVDGFEGDIIRTTEHEYNTLSSGSYGTKNASAFLSRSFYIITDKQKYGAYIAVCPFDEKHDEGEDLVGVYAIGIRTLDYMAGDVERTQYGTAIEIADSRCYVAHYYGDGNNYLVAQVGTQYDVNELCRIINPESVINYDDLIAWNSRDFGSFQEKFGSPYSESLKNSRENVISDKYIYKIYDSDKYAIVVVFRDSGIINVLSIKDIESRWSEDNKYEYILEKMQEIP
;
A
#
# COMPACT_ATOMS: atom_id res chain seq x y z
N MET A 1 40.77 -13.87 -72.13
CA MET A 1 40.47 -15.02 -71.25
C MET A 1 41.20 -14.76 -69.93
N LYS A 2 40.65 -14.68 -68.71
CA LYS A 2 39.39 -15.08 -68.05
C LYS A 2 39.14 -14.00 -66.96
N LYS A 3 37.94 -13.44 -66.86
CA LYS A 3 36.90 -13.72 -65.83
C LYS A 3 37.33 -13.39 -64.40
N GLY A 4 36.63 -12.41 -63.80
CA GLY A 4 36.74 -12.04 -62.39
C GLY A 4 35.92 -12.92 -61.44
N ARG A 5 35.37 -12.25 -60.41
CA ARG A 5 34.74 -12.71 -59.16
C ARG A 5 35.75 -12.67 -58.02
N GLY A 6 35.55 -11.93 -56.94
CA GLY A 6 34.32 -11.44 -56.32
C GLY A 6 34.66 -11.51 -54.83
N ILE A 7 34.98 -10.36 -54.23
CA ILE A 7 35.26 -10.30 -52.80
C ILE A 7 33.96 -10.61 -52.07
N LEU A 8 33.95 -11.75 -51.39
CA LEU A 8 32.87 -12.17 -50.50
C LEU A 8 32.90 -11.20 -49.30
N VAL A 9 32.05 -10.19 -49.33
CA VAL A 9 31.73 -9.40 -48.14
C VAL A 9 30.92 -10.32 -47.24
N VAL A 10 31.60 -10.95 -46.27
CA VAL A 10 30.92 -11.58 -45.14
C VAL A 10 30.41 -10.42 -44.29
N LEU A 11 29.16 -10.04 -44.53
CA LEU A 11 28.38 -9.23 -43.60
C LEU A 11 28.22 -10.09 -42.34
N ALA A 12 29.10 -9.90 -41.37
CA ALA A 12 28.89 -10.41 -40.03
C ALA A 12 27.73 -9.60 -39.43
N PHE A 13 26.53 -10.16 -39.58
CA PHE A 13 25.32 -9.74 -38.89
C PHE A 13 25.59 -9.91 -37.38
N MET A 14 26.17 -8.90 -36.73
CA MET A 14 26.19 -8.79 -35.28
C MET A 14 24.78 -8.44 -34.83
N LEU A 15 23.89 -9.44 -34.85
CA LEU A 15 22.77 -9.49 -33.91
C LEU A 15 23.41 -9.67 -32.53
N SER A 16 23.77 -8.56 -31.89
CA SER A 16 24.04 -8.59 -30.46
C SER A 16 22.76 -9.08 -29.80
N LEU A 17 22.84 -10.27 -29.22
CA LEU A 17 21.87 -10.83 -28.29
C LEU A 17 21.76 -9.92 -27.05
N ALA A 18 21.15 -8.75 -27.19
CA ALA A 18 20.84 -7.85 -26.08
C ALA A 18 19.66 -8.37 -25.23
N GLY A 19 18.99 -9.44 -25.68
CA GLY A 19 17.86 -10.06 -24.98
C GLY A 19 18.24 -11.06 -23.88
N CYS A 20 19.52 -11.37 -23.66
CA CYS A 20 19.94 -12.33 -22.63
C CYS A 20 20.73 -11.71 -21.46
N SER A 21 21.23 -10.48 -21.57
CA SER A 21 21.98 -9.82 -20.48
C SER A 21 21.07 -9.23 -19.40
N ASN A 22 19.85 -8.81 -19.79
CA ASN A 22 18.95 -8.11 -18.87
C ASN A 22 18.29 -9.07 -17.86
N PHE A 23 18.06 -10.33 -18.23
CA PHE A 23 17.47 -11.32 -17.31
C PHE A 23 18.41 -11.65 -16.13
N ASP A 24 19.71 -11.77 -16.41
CA ASP A 24 20.72 -12.01 -15.38
C ASP A 24 20.88 -10.79 -14.45
N ALA A 25 20.71 -9.57 -14.96
CA ALA A 25 20.67 -8.34 -14.16
C ALA A 25 19.38 -8.23 -13.31
N ILE A 26 18.22 -8.58 -13.86
CA ILE A 26 16.92 -8.63 -13.17
C ILE A 26 16.95 -9.62 -11.99
N ALA A 27 17.60 -10.78 -12.17
CA ALA A 27 17.76 -11.78 -11.12
C ALA A 27 18.90 -11.47 -10.11
N LYS A 28 19.86 -10.60 -10.49
CA LYS A 28 21.03 -10.22 -9.66
C LYS A 28 20.91 -8.85 -9.00
N GLY A 29 19.87 -8.08 -9.31
CA GLY A 29 19.51 -6.84 -8.59
C GLY A 29 20.14 -5.56 -9.13
N GLU A 30 21.15 -5.60 -10.00
CA GLU A 30 21.87 -4.39 -10.41
C GLU A 30 21.42 -3.87 -11.77
N TYR A 31 20.74 -2.72 -11.80
CA TYR A 31 20.39 -2.01 -13.04
C TYR A 31 20.37 -0.49 -12.83
N ALA A 32 20.49 0.26 -13.94
CA ALA A 32 20.48 1.71 -13.92
C ALA A 32 19.19 2.25 -14.55
N VAL A 33 18.47 3.11 -13.82
CA VAL A 33 17.32 3.88 -14.34
C VAL A 33 17.71 5.35 -14.36
N ASN A 34 17.60 6.00 -15.52
CA ASN A 34 17.98 7.41 -15.70
C ASN A 34 19.38 7.77 -15.17
N GLY A 35 20.33 6.82 -15.22
CA GLY A 35 21.72 7.02 -14.76
C GLY A 35 21.95 6.79 -13.26
N ILE A 36 20.93 6.38 -12.50
CA ILE A 36 21.04 5.99 -11.08
C ILE A 36 21.10 4.46 -11.00
N GLU A 37 22.11 3.92 -10.32
CA GLU A 37 22.26 2.48 -10.08
C GLU A 37 21.45 2.04 -8.86
N TYR A 38 20.63 1.01 -9.03
CA TYR A 38 19.85 0.38 -7.98
C TYR A 38 20.39 -1.02 -7.69
N LYS A 39 20.36 -1.40 -6.41
CA LYS A 39 20.83 -2.71 -5.91
C LYS A 39 19.82 -3.84 -6.09
N ASP A 40 18.54 -3.49 -6.14
CA ASP A 40 17.44 -4.37 -6.47
C ASP A 40 16.18 -3.54 -6.82
N ASN A 41 15.14 -4.25 -7.27
CA ASN A 41 13.83 -3.68 -7.57
C ASN A 41 13.16 -3.02 -6.36
N ASN A 42 13.37 -3.56 -5.16
CA ASN A 42 12.77 -3.03 -3.95
C ASN A 42 13.35 -1.65 -3.59
N GLN A 43 14.67 -1.46 -3.74
CA GLN A 43 15.32 -0.17 -3.55
C GLN A 43 14.77 0.88 -4.53
N PHE A 44 14.63 0.53 -5.81
CA PHE A 44 14.02 1.43 -6.81
C PHE A 44 12.61 1.86 -6.41
N TYR A 45 11.77 0.91 -5.97
CA TYR A 45 10.43 1.22 -5.50
C TYR A 45 10.44 2.19 -4.31
N VAL A 46 11.20 1.86 -3.27
CA VAL A 46 11.26 2.66 -2.04
C VAL A 46 11.76 4.07 -2.34
N ASP A 47 12.87 4.22 -3.05
CA ASP A 47 13.43 5.54 -3.36
C ASP A 47 12.49 6.39 -4.22
N THR A 48 11.81 5.77 -5.20
CA THR A 48 10.86 6.47 -6.08
C THR A 48 9.62 6.91 -5.31
N VAL A 49 9.09 6.04 -4.44
CA VAL A 49 7.89 6.36 -3.64
C VAL A 49 8.21 7.36 -2.55
N ASP A 50 9.35 7.26 -1.87
CA ASP A 50 9.76 8.24 -0.86
C ASP A 50 9.92 9.63 -1.47
N LEU A 51 10.54 9.71 -2.66
CA LEU A 51 10.66 10.97 -3.39
C LEU A 51 9.28 11.50 -3.84
N LEU A 52 8.41 10.64 -4.37
CA LEU A 52 7.04 11.02 -4.74
C LEU A 52 6.27 11.59 -3.54
N LEU A 53 6.33 10.91 -2.39
CA LEU A 53 5.65 11.37 -1.18
C LEU A 53 6.23 12.68 -0.67
N SER A 54 7.55 12.90 -0.76
CA SER A 54 8.14 14.19 -0.41
C SER A 54 7.65 15.33 -1.30
N TYR A 55 7.48 15.09 -2.61
CA TYR A 55 6.92 16.11 -3.49
C TYR A 55 5.45 16.41 -3.20
N ILE A 56 4.66 15.38 -2.84
CA ILE A 56 3.27 15.59 -2.41
C ILE A 56 3.24 16.43 -1.12
N ASP A 57 4.08 16.09 -0.14
CA ASP A 57 4.19 16.76 1.16
C ASP A 57 4.64 18.23 1.02
N ASP A 58 5.63 18.49 0.15
CA ASP A 58 6.16 19.82 -0.13
C ASP A 58 5.24 20.67 -1.05
N GLY A 59 4.15 20.10 -1.56
CA GLY A 59 3.27 20.77 -2.52
C GLY A 59 3.85 20.92 -3.93
N ASP A 60 4.92 20.18 -4.26
CA ASP A 60 5.69 20.25 -5.50
C ASP A 60 5.04 19.45 -6.64
N LYS A 61 4.12 20.11 -7.36
CA LYS A 61 3.41 19.56 -8.51
C LYS A 61 4.35 19.18 -9.67
N ASP A 62 5.40 19.98 -9.89
CA ASP A 62 6.38 19.72 -10.96
C ASP A 62 7.25 18.50 -10.62
N GLY A 63 7.64 18.38 -9.34
CA GLY A 63 8.31 17.21 -8.79
C GLY A 63 7.48 15.94 -8.99
N VAL A 64 6.19 15.95 -8.60
CA VAL A 64 5.27 14.82 -8.85
C VAL A 64 5.22 14.47 -10.34
N LYS A 65 4.99 15.46 -11.21
CA LYS A 65 4.94 15.26 -12.66
C LYS A 65 6.23 14.63 -13.20
N SER A 66 7.39 15.04 -12.68
CA SER A 66 8.69 14.56 -13.14
C SER A 66 8.90 13.05 -12.95
N LEU A 67 8.23 12.46 -11.95
CA LEU A 67 8.33 11.03 -11.63
C LEU A 67 7.37 10.16 -12.42
N LEU A 68 6.33 10.74 -13.02
CA LEU A 68 5.36 9.99 -13.81
C LEU A 68 6.00 9.34 -15.05
N CYS A 69 5.41 8.25 -15.53
CA CYS A 69 5.76 7.71 -16.84
C CYS A 69 5.46 8.72 -17.96
N ASN A 70 6.13 8.57 -19.10
CA ASN A 70 6.05 9.56 -20.18
C ASN A 70 4.65 9.73 -20.73
N GLY A 71 3.87 8.65 -20.84
CA GLY A 71 2.50 8.80 -21.33
C GLY A 71 1.60 9.55 -20.36
N LEU A 72 1.77 9.40 -19.05
CA LEU A 72 1.03 10.22 -18.09
C LEU A 72 1.46 11.69 -18.15
N LYS A 73 2.76 11.97 -18.24
CA LYS A 73 3.30 13.35 -18.34
C LYS A 73 2.70 14.14 -19.51
N ASN A 74 2.37 13.43 -20.59
CA ASN A 74 1.87 14.01 -21.84
C ASN A 74 0.34 14.02 -21.93
N ALA A 75 -0.37 13.43 -20.96
CA ALA A 75 -1.82 13.37 -20.99
C ALA A 75 -2.45 14.76 -20.76
N GLU A 76 -3.52 15.07 -21.50
CA GLU A 76 -4.10 16.41 -21.59
C GLU A 76 -4.52 17.00 -20.23
N SER A 77 -5.04 16.17 -19.32
CA SER A 77 -5.57 16.59 -18.01
C SER A 77 -4.62 16.32 -16.83
N ILE A 78 -3.39 15.86 -17.08
CA ILE A 78 -2.51 15.41 -15.99
C ILE A 78 -2.17 16.52 -15.00
N ASP A 79 -2.00 17.75 -15.48
CA ASP A 79 -1.65 18.89 -14.62
C ASP A 79 -2.78 19.24 -13.64
N GLU A 80 -4.03 19.11 -14.08
CA GLU A 80 -5.21 19.33 -13.23
C GLU A 80 -5.33 18.23 -12.17
N ASP A 81 -5.09 16.96 -12.55
CA ASP A 81 -5.16 15.83 -11.62
C ASP A 81 -4.00 15.82 -10.62
N ILE A 82 -2.80 16.23 -11.02
CA ILE A 82 -1.67 16.43 -10.10
C ILE A 82 -1.99 17.58 -9.15
N ALA A 83 -2.54 18.69 -9.67
CA ALA A 83 -2.91 19.80 -8.81
C ALA A 83 -3.95 19.39 -7.78
N ALA A 84 -5.00 18.68 -8.20
CA ALA A 84 -6.04 18.21 -7.30
C ALA A 84 -5.54 17.14 -6.32
N LEU A 85 -4.65 16.23 -6.74
CA LEU A 85 -3.96 15.27 -5.87
C LEU A 85 -3.18 16.00 -4.77
N VAL A 86 -2.34 16.97 -5.13
CA VAL A 86 -1.45 17.66 -4.19
C VAL A 86 -2.24 18.62 -3.30
N ASP A 87 -3.14 19.43 -3.86
CA ASP A 87 -3.87 20.48 -3.13
C ASP A 87 -4.94 19.91 -2.19
N GLY A 88 -5.46 18.71 -2.47
CA GLY A 88 -6.41 18.03 -1.58
C GLY A 88 -5.76 17.21 -0.47
N PHE A 89 -4.43 17.11 -0.46
CA PHE A 89 -3.69 16.44 0.60
C PHE A 89 -3.60 17.34 1.84
N GLU A 90 -4.01 16.85 3.00
CA GLU A 90 -4.09 17.65 4.24
C GLU A 90 -3.08 17.20 5.28
N GLY A 91 -2.23 18.13 5.68
CA GLY A 91 -1.27 17.94 6.76
C GLY A 91 0.06 17.35 6.32
N ASP A 92 1.04 17.42 7.21
CA ASP A 92 2.41 17.00 6.95
C ASP A 92 2.52 15.48 7.15
N ILE A 93 3.18 14.77 6.23
CA ILE A 93 3.37 13.32 6.32
C ILE A 93 4.28 12.99 7.51
N ILE A 94 3.71 12.31 8.52
CA ILE A 94 4.46 11.85 9.69
C ILE A 94 5.08 10.47 9.42
N ARG A 95 4.33 9.59 8.75
CA ARG A 95 4.75 8.22 8.45
C ARG A 95 3.86 7.54 7.42
N THR A 96 4.39 6.47 6.84
CA THR A 96 3.63 5.46 6.11
C THR A 96 3.54 4.16 6.92
N THR A 97 2.53 3.35 6.63
CA THR A 97 2.45 1.98 7.13
C THR A 97 2.00 1.03 6.05
N GLU A 98 2.71 -0.08 5.88
CA GLU A 98 2.30 -1.08 4.90
C GLU A 98 0.94 -1.70 5.26
N HIS A 99 0.13 -1.97 4.24
CA HIS A 99 -1.20 -2.58 4.37
C HIS A 99 -1.21 -3.98 3.76
N GLU A 100 -0.66 -4.13 2.54
CA GLU A 100 -0.45 -5.42 1.87
C GLU A 100 0.85 -5.39 1.06
N TYR A 101 1.69 -6.42 1.23
CA TYR A 101 2.79 -6.71 0.31
C TYR A 101 2.24 -7.57 -0.84
N ASN A 102 1.72 -6.95 -1.89
CA ASN A 102 1.40 -7.70 -3.10
C ASN A 102 2.61 -7.68 -4.06
N THR A 103 3.18 -8.88 -4.20
CA THR A 103 3.80 -9.48 -5.37
C THR A 103 3.98 -8.58 -6.60
N LEU A 104 5.24 -8.55 -7.10
CA LEU A 104 5.55 -8.53 -8.55
C LEU A 104 4.34 -9.04 -9.32
N SER A 105 3.67 -8.22 -10.13
CA SER A 105 2.56 -8.75 -10.92
C SER A 105 3.14 -9.76 -11.90
N SER A 106 3.09 -11.04 -11.56
CA SER A 106 3.29 -12.11 -12.54
C SER A 106 2.08 -12.07 -13.46
N GLY A 107 2.14 -11.25 -14.51
CA GLY A 107 1.13 -11.25 -15.56
C GLY A 107 1.04 -9.96 -16.36
N SER A 108 1.84 -9.83 -17.42
CA SER A 108 1.30 -10.01 -18.77
C SER A 108 2.40 -10.48 -19.73
N TYR A 109 1.98 -11.22 -20.74
CA TYR A 109 2.78 -12.13 -21.55
C TYR A 109 3.36 -11.46 -22.80
N GLY A 110 4.68 -11.49 -22.94
CA GLY A 110 5.40 -11.50 -24.21
C GLY A 110 6.48 -12.58 -24.15
N THR A 111 6.73 -13.32 -25.23
CA THR A 111 7.59 -14.54 -25.22
C THR A 111 9.07 -14.33 -24.85
N LYS A 112 9.49 -13.13 -24.41
CA LYS A 112 10.87 -12.83 -24.04
C LYS A 112 11.10 -11.90 -22.85
N ASN A 113 10.10 -11.21 -22.29
CA ASN A 113 10.32 -10.19 -21.25
C ASN A 113 9.31 -10.37 -20.10
N ALA A 114 9.81 -10.39 -18.86
CA ALA A 114 8.99 -10.30 -17.67
C ALA A 114 9.00 -8.84 -17.22
N SER A 115 7.89 -8.12 -17.44
CA SER A 115 7.69 -6.77 -16.95
C SER A 115 7.70 -6.80 -15.42
N ALA A 116 8.72 -6.22 -14.79
CA ALA A 116 8.81 -6.15 -13.33
C ALA A 116 8.00 -4.95 -12.82
N PHE A 117 6.67 -5.04 -12.87
CA PHE A 117 5.79 -4.06 -12.24
C PHE A 117 5.85 -4.21 -10.72
N LEU A 118 6.15 -3.12 -10.04
CA LEU A 118 6.21 -3.06 -8.58
C LEU A 118 5.07 -2.19 -8.09
N SER A 119 4.17 -2.75 -7.30
CA SER A 119 3.05 -2.01 -6.74
C SER A 119 2.85 -2.35 -5.28
N ARG A 120 2.44 -1.36 -4.47
CA ARG A 120 2.06 -1.60 -3.07
C ARG A 120 0.81 -0.81 -2.71
N SER A 121 0.08 -1.36 -1.75
CA SER A 121 -0.95 -0.65 -1.02
C SER A 121 -0.47 -0.40 0.41
N PHE A 122 -0.61 0.82 0.88
CA PHE A 122 -0.19 1.24 2.22
C PHE A 122 -1.06 2.41 2.70
N TYR A 123 -0.91 2.78 3.97
CA TYR A 123 -1.53 3.98 4.52
C TYR A 123 -0.50 5.10 4.66
N ILE A 124 -0.93 6.32 4.41
CA ILE A 124 -0.19 7.54 4.69
C ILE A 124 -0.86 8.22 5.89
N ILE A 125 -0.07 8.56 6.90
CA ILE A 125 -0.54 9.19 8.14
C ILE A 125 0.07 10.59 8.22
N THR A 126 -0.79 11.60 8.25
CA THR A 126 -0.40 13.00 8.44
C THR A 126 -0.76 13.46 9.85
N ASP A 127 -0.38 14.69 10.20
CA ASP A 127 -0.77 15.35 11.44
C ASP A 127 -2.27 15.73 11.49
N LYS A 128 -2.98 15.66 10.37
CA LYS A 128 -4.40 16.03 10.26
C LYS A 128 -5.30 14.89 9.84
N GLN A 129 -4.81 14.00 8.98
CA GLN A 129 -5.64 13.02 8.28
C GLN A 129 -4.90 11.72 7.98
N LYS A 130 -5.66 10.70 7.61
CA LYS A 130 -5.14 9.40 7.18
C LYS A 130 -5.65 9.07 5.78
N TYR A 131 -4.76 8.53 4.95
CA TYR A 131 -5.04 8.17 3.58
C TYR A 131 -4.68 6.72 3.32
N GLY A 132 -5.45 6.10 2.45
CA GLY A 132 -5.06 4.89 1.78
C GLY A 132 -4.41 5.18 0.43
N ALA A 133 -3.30 4.53 0.14
CA ALA A 133 -2.53 4.71 -1.08
C ALA A 133 -2.36 3.39 -1.83
N TYR A 134 -2.41 3.46 -3.16
CA TYR A 134 -1.90 2.45 -4.08
C TYR A 134 -0.92 3.14 -5.03
N ILE A 135 0.32 2.67 -5.08
CA ILE A 135 1.34 3.25 -5.96
C ILE A 135 2.05 2.14 -6.71
N ALA A 136 2.14 2.31 -8.03
CA ALA A 136 2.83 1.40 -8.92
C ALA A 136 3.89 2.11 -9.77
N VAL A 137 5.05 1.46 -9.89
CA VAL A 137 6.22 1.96 -10.61
C VAL A 137 6.75 0.89 -11.57
N CYS A 138 7.31 1.35 -12.68
CA CYS A 138 8.01 0.52 -13.65
C CYS A 138 9.48 0.96 -13.74
N PRO A 139 10.44 0.06 -13.49
CA PRO A 139 11.86 0.37 -13.66
C PRO A 139 12.36 0.23 -15.10
N PHE A 140 11.58 -0.38 -16.00
CA PHE A 140 12.07 -0.80 -17.31
C PHE A 140 11.24 -0.24 -18.48
N ASP A 141 11.97 0.22 -19.49
CA ASP A 141 11.45 0.72 -20.76
C ASP A 141 10.99 -0.47 -21.60
N GLU A 142 9.76 -0.93 -21.34
CA GLU A 142 9.07 -1.83 -22.26
C GLU A 142 8.54 -1.01 -23.44
N LYS A 143 9.41 -0.79 -24.43
CA LYS A 143 8.97 -0.33 -25.74
C LYS A 143 8.10 -1.42 -26.36
N HIS A 144 6.79 -1.26 -26.23
CA HIS A 144 5.88 -1.86 -27.19
C HIS A 144 6.15 -1.21 -28.54
N ASP A 145 6.08 -2.00 -29.62
CA ASP A 145 6.67 -1.71 -30.93
C ASP A 145 6.32 -0.32 -31.52
N GLU A 146 5.33 0.41 -30.98
CA GLU A 146 4.95 1.78 -31.35
C GLU A 146 4.46 2.68 -30.16
N GLY A 147 4.75 2.35 -28.89
CA GLY A 147 4.15 3.00 -27.70
C GLY A 147 5.04 3.96 -26.87
N GLU A 148 4.43 4.85 -26.09
CA GLU A 148 5.10 5.68 -25.07
C GLU A 148 5.67 4.83 -23.92
N ASP A 149 6.74 5.31 -23.26
CA ASP A 149 7.47 4.60 -22.21
C ASP A 149 6.70 4.58 -20.86
N LEU A 150 6.71 3.42 -20.20
CA LEU A 150 6.13 3.15 -18.87
C LEU A 150 7.09 3.44 -17.70
N VAL A 151 8.37 3.72 -17.94
CA VAL A 151 9.37 3.95 -16.88
C VAL A 151 8.96 5.11 -15.97
N GLY A 152 8.97 4.84 -14.66
CA GLY A 152 8.57 5.76 -13.61
C GLY A 152 7.28 5.33 -12.93
N VAL A 153 6.60 6.29 -12.29
CA VAL A 153 5.31 6.07 -11.63
C VAL A 153 4.21 6.03 -12.68
N TYR A 154 3.53 4.89 -12.80
CA TYR A 154 2.45 4.71 -13.78
C TYR A 154 1.06 4.62 -13.14
N ALA A 155 0.97 4.43 -11.82
CA ALA A 155 -0.31 4.49 -11.12
C ALA A 155 -0.15 5.16 -9.75
N ILE A 156 -0.96 6.19 -9.50
CA ILE A 156 -1.16 6.82 -8.20
C ILE A 156 -2.63 6.77 -7.86
N GLY A 157 -2.97 6.15 -6.73
CA GLY A 157 -4.32 6.16 -6.17
C GLY A 157 -4.27 6.54 -4.69
N ILE A 158 -4.61 7.79 -4.36
CA ILE A 158 -4.70 8.27 -2.96
C ILE A 158 -6.16 8.54 -2.62
N ARG A 159 -6.58 8.12 -1.42
CA ARG A 159 -7.98 8.29 -0.99
C ARG A 159 -8.11 8.40 0.52
N THR A 160 -9.04 9.22 1.00
CA THR A 160 -9.45 9.21 2.41
C THR A 160 -10.10 7.89 2.79
N LEU A 161 -10.19 7.63 4.09
CA LEU A 161 -10.53 6.32 4.61
C LEU A 161 -11.99 5.89 4.36
N ASP A 162 -12.93 6.82 4.21
CA ASP A 162 -14.31 6.59 3.77
C ASP A 162 -14.40 5.98 2.36
N TYR A 163 -13.61 6.51 1.42
CA TYR A 163 -13.47 5.93 0.08
C TYR A 163 -12.71 4.61 0.08
N MET A 164 -11.76 4.40 1.02
CA MET A 164 -11.13 3.09 1.22
C MET A 164 -12.13 2.06 1.77
N ALA A 165 -13.01 2.48 2.69
CA ALA A 165 -14.03 1.63 3.29
C ALA A 165 -15.12 1.22 2.29
N GLY A 166 -15.30 2.00 1.22
CA GLY A 166 -16.33 1.78 0.21
C GLY A 166 -17.67 2.43 0.57
N ASP A 167 -17.68 3.36 1.53
CA ASP A 167 -18.89 4.06 1.95
C ASP A 167 -19.28 5.18 0.98
N VAL A 168 -18.32 5.69 0.20
CA VAL A 168 -18.52 6.75 -0.78
C VAL A 168 -18.21 6.22 -2.17
N GLU A 169 -19.16 6.41 -3.10
CA GLU A 169 -18.98 6.06 -4.50
C GLU A 169 -17.96 6.98 -5.19
N ARG A 170 -17.16 6.38 -6.08
CA ARG A 170 -16.20 7.10 -6.91
C ARG A 170 -16.91 7.65 -8.14
N THR A 171 -17.23 8.93 -8.11
CA THR A 171 -18.00 9.60 -9.17
C THR A 171 -17.13 10.29 -10.22
N GLN A 172 -15.87 10.60 -9.89
CA GLN A 172 -14.89 11.17 -10.80
C GLN A 172 -13.66 10.28 -10.87
N TYR A 173 -13.24 9.93 -12.07
CA TYR A 173 -11.99 9.21 -12.32
C TYR A 173 -11.02 10.25 -12.85
N GLY A 174 -9.86 10.43 -12.21
CA GLY A 174 -8.79 11.26 -12.76
C GLY A 174 -8.26 10.71 -14.10
N THR A 175 -7.23 11.34 -14.66
CA THR A 175 -6.58 10.90 -15.91
C THR A 175 -6.27 9.42 -15.84
N ALA A 176 -6.84 8.68 -16.80
CA ALA A 176 -6.55 7.28 -17.03
C ALA A 176 -6.28 7.08 -18.52
N ILE A 177 -5.10 6.56 -18.84
CA ILE A 177 -4.68 6.20 -20.20
C ILE A 177 -4.26 4.75 -20.21
N GLU A 178 -4.28 4.14 -21.39
CA GLU A 178 -3.75 2.80 -21.60
C GLU A 178 -2.42 2.93 -22.33
N ILE A 179 -1.35 2.43 -21.72
CA ILE A 179 -0.05 2.28 -22.36
C ILE A 179 0.22 0.79 -22.42
N ALA A 180 0.25 0.25 -23.64
CA ALA A 180 0.20 -1.18 -23.88
C ALA A 180 -1.03 -1.84 -23.22
N ASP A 181 -0.82 -2.83 -22.35
CA ASP A 181 -1.88 -3.51 -21.58
C ASP A 181 -2.00 -2.96 -20.14
N SER A 182 -1.36 -1.82 -19.84
CA SER A 182 -1.32 -1.23 -18.51
C SER A 182 -2.17 0.03 -18.42
N ARG A 183 -3.16 -0.01 -17.52
CA ARG A 183 -3.93 1.17 -17.14
C ARG A 183 -3.07 2.09 -16.27
N CYS A 184 -2.64 3.19 -16.85
CA CYS A 184 -1.86 4.22 -16.15
C CYS A 184 -2.79 5.33 -15.67
N TYR A 185 -2.60 5.81 -14.44
CA TYR A 185 -3.50 6.83 -13.88
C TYR A 185 -2.93 7.65 -12.72
N VAL A 186 -3.48 8.86 -12.57
CA VAL A 186 -3.42 9.63 -11.33
C VAL A 186 -4.85 9.80 -10.83
N ALA A 187 -5.12 9.28 -9.64
CA ALA A 187 -6.45 9.30 -9.04
C ALA A 187 -6.37 9.74 -7.57
N HIS A 188 -7.28 10.64 -7.20
CA HIS A 188 -7.42 11.17 -5.86
C HIS A 188 -8.89 11.17 -5.44
N TYR A 189 -9.18 10.81 -4.19
CA TYR A 189 -10.53 10.80 -3.64
C TYR A 189 -10.51 11.34 -2.21
N TYR A 190 -10.90 12.60 -2.05
CA TYR A 190 -10.87 13.29 -0.77
C TYR A 190 -12.28 13.47 -0.21
N GLY A 191 -12.48 13.01 1.01
CA GLY A 191 -13.73 12.99 1.75
C GLY A 191 -13.50 13.00 3.27
N ASP A 192 -14.41 12.40 4.04
CA ASP A 192 -14.36 12.43 5.50
C ASP A 192 -13.88 11.09 6.08
N GLY A 193 -12.58 11.01 6.35
CA GLY A 193 -11.95 9.85 6.99
C GLY A 193 -12.11 9.76 8.51
N ASN A 194 -12.76 10.72 9.19
CA ASN A 194 -12.68 10.84 10.66
C ASN A 194 -13.40 9.72 11.42
N ASN A 195 -14.33 9.03 10.78
CA ASN A 195 -15.02 7.87 11.36
C ASN A 195 -14.22 6.57 11.26
N TYR A 196 -12.93 6.66 10.88
CA TYR A 196 -12.08 5.53 10.60
C TYR A 196 -10.72 5.62 11.31
N LEU A 197 -10.15 4.45 11.57
CA LEU A 197 -8.83 4.30 12.16
C LEU A 197 -8.03 3.32 11.32
N VAL A 198 -6.72 3.56 11.26
CA VAL A 198 -5.74 2.59 10.76
C VAL A 198 -5.07 2.00 12.01
N ALA A 199 -5.30 0.73 12.28
CA ALA A 199 -4.83 0.11 13.52
C ALA A 199 -4.11 -1.22 13.26
N GLN A 200 -3.00 -1.42 13.96
CA GLN A 200 -2.33 -2.72 14.01
C GLN A 200 -3.07 -3.63 14.98
N VAL A 201 -3.91 -4.52 14.45
CA VAL A 201 -4.80 -5.42 15.23
C VAL A 201 -4.39 -6.90 15.13
N GLY A 202 -3.24 -7.20 14.53
CA GLY A 202 -2.71 -8.55 14.32
C GLY A 202 -1.61 -8.96 15.31
N THR A 203 -1.40 -10.27 15.47
CA THR A 203 -0.43 -10.82 16.46
C THR A 203 1.01 -10.89 15.98
N GLN A 204 1.26 -10.88 14.66
CA GLN A 204 2.58 -10.78 14.04
C GLN A 204 2.45 -10.07 12.68
N TYR A 205 3.43 -9.21 12.39
CA TYR A 205 3.59 -8.38 11.19
C TYR A 205 2.73 -7.10 11.12
N ASP A 206 3.30 -6.07 10.49
CA ASP A 206 2.81 -4.69 10.34
C ASP A 206 1.57 -4.55 9.47
N VAL A 207 0.64 -5.49 9.55
CA VAL A 207 -0.62 -5.41 8.83
C VAL A 207 -1.56 -4.51 9.60
N ASN A 208 -1.62 -3.26 9.18
CA ASN A 208 -2.62 -2.32 9.65
C ASN A 208 -3.95 -2.61 8.97
N GLU A 209 -5.03 -2.61 9.76
CA GLU A 209 -6.38 -2.80 9.28
C GLU A 209 -7.18 -1.51 9.40
N LEU A 210 -8.06 -1.30 8.42
CA LEU A 210 -9.04 -0.24 8.47
C LEU A 210 -10.17 -0.64 9.43
N CYS A 211 -10.33 0.14 10.49
CA CYS A 211 -11.39 -0.03 11.48
C CYS A 211 -12.38 1.13 11.38
N ARG A 212 -13.67 0.84 11.52
CA ARG A 212 -14.74 1.83 11.58
C ARG A 212 -15.07 2.14 13.03
N ILE A 213 -15.07 3.42 13.39
CA ILE A 213 -15.56 3.89 14.70
C ILE A 213 -17.08 3.71 14.72
N ILE A 214 -17.58 2.97 15.69
CA ILE A 214 -19.01 2.65 15.82
C ILE A 214 -19.62 3.22 17.11
N ASN A 215 -18.79 3.49 18.12
CA ASN A 215 -19.25 4.09 19.38
C ASN A 215 -18.16 5.00 19.96
N PRO A 216 -18.08 6.28 19.52
CA PRO A 216 -17.00 7.18 19.89
C PRO A 216 -16.93 7.51 21.39
N GLU A 217 -18.06 7.37 22.10
CA GLU A 217 -18.18 7.59 23.53
C GLU A 217 -17.82 6.35 24.37
N SER A 218 -17.59 5.20 23.73
CA SER A 218 -17.20 3.98 24.43
C SER A 218 -15.79 4.11 24.96
N VAL A 219 -15.66 4.06 26.28
CA VAL A 219 -14.39 4.12 26.98
C VAL A 219 -14.42 3.13 28.14
N ILE A 220 -13.32 2.40 28.33
CA ILE A 220 -13.16 1.40 29.39
C ILE A 220 -12.10 1.84 30.41
N ASN A 221 -12.24 1.37 31.64
CA ASN A 221 -11.24 1.61 32.69
C ASN A 221 -10.08 0.60 32.59
N TYR A 222 -8.84 1.08 32.71
CA TYR A 222 -7.64 0.26 32.61
C TYR A 222 -7.53 -0.79 33.73
N ASP A 223 -7.81 -0.42 34.98
CA ASP A 223 -7.71 -1.31 36.14
C ASP A 223 -8.71 -2.47 36.05
N ASP A 224 -9.93 -2.18 35.60
CA ASP A 224 -10.94 -3.21 35.30
C ASP A 224 -10.47 -4.15 34.17
N LEU A 225 -9.80 -3.62 33.15
CA LEU A 225 -9.33 -4.38 32.00
C LEU A 225 -8.21 -5.34 32.38
N ILE A 226 -7.20 -4.90 33.13
CA ILE A 226 -6.08 -5.76 33.53
C ILE A 226 -6.49 -6.82 34.55
N ALA A 227 -7.57 -6.59 35.29
CA ALA A 227 -8.16 -7.58 36.20
C ALA A 227 -9.00 -8.65 35.46
N TRP A 228 -9.27 -8.46 34.17
CA TRP A 228 -10.08 -9.38 33.37
C TRP A 228 -9.33 -10.68 33.07
N ASN A 229 -10.00 -11.82 33.27
CA ASN A 229 -9.40 -13.15 33.10
C ASN A 229 -10.29 -14.17 32.36
N SER A 230 -11.50 -13.78 31.94
CA SER A 230 -12.40 -14.66 31.20
C SER A 230 -12.15 -14.58 29.70
N ARG A 231 -12.38 -15.67 28.97
CA ARG A 231 -12.35 -15.67 27.50
C ARG A 231 -13.73 -15.58 26.86
N ASP A 232 -14.79 -15.45 27.64
CA ASP A 232 -16.14 -15.31 27.11
C ASP A 232 -16.39 -13.86 26.64
N PHE A 233 -16.57 -13.66 25.34
CA PHE A 233 -16.77 -12.31 24.79
C PHE A 233 -18.13 -11.72 25.18
N GLY A 234 -19.17 -12.55 25.36
CA GLY A 234 -20.47 -12.09 25.84
C GLY A 234 -20.36 -11.41 27.20
N SER A 235 -19.75 -12.08 28.17
CA SER A 235 -19.45 -11.53 29.50
C SER A 235 -18.54 -10.30 29.44
N PHE A 236 -17.59 -10.26 28.50
CA PHE A 236 -16.74 -9.09 28.29
C PHE A 236 -17.59 -7.88 27.87
N GLN A 237 -18.48 -8.05 26.90
CA GLN A 237 -19.38 -6.98 26.47
C GLN A 237 -20.37 -6.55 27.56
N GLU A 238 -20.84 -7.48 28.41
CA GLU A 238 -21.67 -7.12 29.58
C GLU A 238 -20.93 -6.22 30.58
N LYS A 239 -19.63 -6.47 30.80
CA LYS A 239 -18.79 -5.70 31.73
C LYS A 239 -18.32 -4.36 31.13
N PHE A 240 -17.91 -4.37 29.86
CA PHE A 240 -17.22 -3.24 29.23
C PHE A 240 -18.07 -2.47 28.21
N GLY A 241 -19.26 -2.96 27.87
CA GLY A 241 -20.15 -2.36 26.89
C GLY A 241 -19.74 -2.64 25.44
N SER A 242 -20.26 -1.82 24.52
CA SER A 242 -19.97 -1.93 23.09
C SER A 242 -18.56 -1.42 22.76
N PRO A 243 -17.88 -1.99 21.74
CA PRO A 243 -16.55 -1.53 21.36
C PRO A 243 -16.57 -0.12 20.77
N TYR A 244 -15.43 0.57 20.85
CA TYR A 244 -15.21 1.88 20.24
C TYR A 244 -15.19 1.79 18.72
N SER A 245 -14.47 0.81 18.17
CA SER A 245 -14.39 0.54 16.73
C SER A 245 -14.31 -0.94 16.42
N GLU A 246 -14.56 -1.30 15.17
CA GLU A 246 -14.46 -2.68 14.66
C GLU A 246 -13.71 -2.74 13.34
N SER A 247 -13.00 -3.84 13.07
CA SER A 247 -12.33 -4.04 11.78
C SER A 247 -13.37 -4.20 10.67
N LEU A 248 -13.17 -3.52 9.53
CA LEU A 248 -14.03 -3.71 8.36
C LEU A 248 -14.01 -5.15 7.85
N LYS A 249 -12.94 -5.91 8.13
CA LYS A 249 -12.86 -7.33 7.78
C LYS A 249 -13.88 -8.19 8.53
N ASN A 250 -14.43 -7.73 9.66
CA ASN A 250 -15.48 -8.45 10.39
C ASN A 250 -16.69 -8.73 9.49
N SER A 251 -16.99 -7.84 8.53
CA SER A 251 -18.07 -8.05 7.55
C SER A 251 -17.83 -9.17 6.53
N ARG A 252 -16.60 -9.70 6.42
CA ARG A 252 -16.24 -10.71 5.41
C ARG A 252 -16.57 -12.11 5.90
N GLU A 253 -17.25 -12.90 5.08
CA GLU A 253 -17.71 -14.26 5.43
C GLU A 253 -16.56 -15.23 5.73
N ASN A 254 -15.39 -15.06 5.09
CA ASN A 254 -14.25 -15.97 5.19
C ASN A 254 -13.28 -15.68 6.36
N VAL A 255 -13.62 -14.73 7.23
CA VAL A 255 -12.75 -14.34 8.36
C VAL A 255 -13.13 -15.15 9.60
N ILE A 256 -12.15 -15.83 10.20
CA ILE A 256 -12.35 -16.72 11.36
C ILE A 256 -12.50 -15.96 12.69
N SER A 257 -12.06 -14.71 12.74
CA SER A 257 -12.03 -13.93 13.97
C SER A 257 -12.44 -12.48 13.74
N ASP A 258 -13.36 -11.99 14.54
CA ASP A 258 -13.70 -10.59 14.60
C ASP A 258 -12.69 -9.83 15.46
N LYS A 259 -12.42 -8.58 15.09
CA LYS A 259 -11.51 -7.70 15.80
C LYS A 259 -12.21 -6.43 16.22
N TYR A 260 -12.07 -6.11 17.49
CA TYR A 260 -12.67 -4.95 18.11
C TYR A 260 -11.60 -4.14 18.85
N ILE A 261 -11.81 -2.82 18.89
CA ILE A 261 -10.95 -1.90 19.63
C ILE A 261 -11.81 -1.20 20.67
N TYR A 262 -11.30 -1.10 21.89
CA TYR A 262 -11.89 -0.33 22.98
C TYR A 262 -10.92 0.78 23.37
N LYS A 263 -11.44 2.01 23.49
CA LYS A 263 -10.66 3.16 23.96
C LYS A 263 -10.50 3.07 25.47
N ILE A 264 -9.28 3.27 25.98
CA ILE A 264 -9.00 3.22 27.41
C ILE A 264 -9.08 4.66 27.96
N TYR A 265 -9.72 4.83 29.11
CA TYR A 265 -9.85 6.13 29.76
C TYR A 265 -8.47 6.68 30.16
N ASP A 266 -8.24 7.96 29.89
CA ASP A 266 -7.01 8.70 30.25
C ASP A 266 -5.73 8.00 29.78
N SER A 267 -5.77 7.45 28.56
CA SER A 267 -4.65 6.71 27.97
C SER A 267 -4.60 6.93 26.46
N ASP A 268 -3.38 7.04 25.92
CA ASP A 268 -3.11 7.06 24.48
C ASP A 268 -3.14 5.64 23.87
N LYS A 269 -3.31 4.61 24.71
CA LYS A 269 -3.41 3.20 24.29
C LYS A 269 -4.85 2.74 24.17
N TYR A 270 -5.02 1.69 23.38
CA TYR A 270 -6.28 1.03 23.14
C TYR A 270 -6.20 -0.44 23.50
N ALA A 271 -7.34 -1.03 23.88
CA ALA A 271 -7.46 -2.47 24.03
C ALA A 271 -7.91 -3.09 22.70
N ILE A 272 -7.20 -4.11 22.25
CA ILE A 272 -7.50 -4.88 21.05
C ILE A 272 -8.02 -6.24 21.49
N VAL A 273 -9.23 -6.57 21.05
CA VAL A 273 -9.94 -7.81 21.37
C VAL A 273 -10.16 -8.60 20.09
N VAL A 274 -9.57 -9.79 20.02
CA VAL A 274 -9.74 -10.71 18.89
C VAL A 274 -10.62 -11.87 19.34
N VAL A 275 -11.73 -12.08 18.66
CA VAL A 275 -12.79 -13.02 19.05
C VAL A 275 -12.98 -14.04 17.95
N PHE A 276 -12.93 -15.34 18.26
CA PHE A 276 -13.32 -16.37 17.30
C PHE A 276 -14.82 -16.29 17.03
N ARG A 277 -15.18 -16.11 15.76
CA ARG A 277 -16.55 -15.79 15.36
C ARG A 277 -17.56 -16.86 15.76
N ASP A 278 -17.21 -18.13 15.53
CA ASP A 278 -18.14 -19.24 15.74
C ASP A 278 -18.37 -19.58 17.21
N SER A 279 -17.40 -19.26 18.08
CA SER A 279 -17.44 -19.65 19.48
C SER A 279 -17.67 -18.49 20.45
N GLY A 280 -17.49 -17.24 20.01
CA GLY A 280 -17.51 -16.08 20.90
C GLY A 280 -16.35 -16.06 21.90
N ILE A 281 -15.31 -16.86 21.68
CA ILE A 281 -14.14 -16.94 22.56
C ILE A 281 -13.14 -15.85 22.21
N ILE A 282 -12.73 -15.06 23.19
CA ILE A 282 -11.60 -14.13 23.12
C ILE A 282 -10.31 -14.95 22.95
N ASN A 283 -9.78 -14.91 21.74
CA ASN A 283 -8.50 -15.51 21.38
C ASN A 283 -7.34 -14.68 21.97
N VAL A 284 -7.42 -13.36 21.81
CA VAL A 284 -6.38 -12.41 22.26
C VAL A 284 -7.05 -11.20 22.89
N LEU A 285 -6.52 -10.78 24.04
CA LEU A 285 -6.77 -9.47 24.64
C LEU A 285 -5.43 -8.80 24.89
N SER A 286 -5.24 -7.62 24.30
CA SER A 286 -3.97 -6.88 24.42
C SER A 286 -4.18 -5.38 24.47
N ILE A 287 -3.19 -4.66 24.98
CA ILE A 287 -3.18 -3.20 25.07
C ILE A 287 -2.02 -2.67 24.23
N LYS A 288 -2.28 -1.64 23.43
CA LYS A 288 -1.29 -1.07 22.51
C LYS A 288 -1.60 0.38 22.12
N ASP A 289 -0.55 1.16 21.88
CA ASP A 289 -0.65 2.40 21.10
C ASP A 289 -0.78 2.03 19.61
N ILE A 290 -1.98 2.20 19.07
CA ILE A 290 -2.33 1.84 17.69
C ILE A 290 -1.79 2.84 16.66
N GLU A 291 -1.39 4.03 17.10
CA GLU A 291 -0.86 5.08 16.24
C GLU A 291 0.68 5.10 16.21
N SER A 292 1.34 4.39 17.11
CA SER A 292 2.78 4.25 17.11
C SER A 292 3.27 3.19 16.12
N ARG A 293 4.49 3.39 15.58
CA ARG A 293 5.16 2.40 14.74
C ARG A 293 5.42 1.14 15.58
N TRP A 294 5.42 -0.03 14.92
CA TRP A 294 5.84 -1.23 15.61
C TRP A 294 7.33 -1.12 15.96
N SER A 295 7.64 -1.37 17.23
CA SER A 295 8.99 -1.49 17.76
C SER A 295 8.96 -2.45 18.96
N GLU A 296 10.12 -2.94 19.39
CA GLU A 296 10.20 -3.75 20.61
C GLU A 296 9.67 -3.00 21.84
N ASP A 297 9.84 -1.67 21.86
CA ASP A 297 9.36 -0.77 22.91
C ASP A 297 7.84 -0.53 22.84
N ASN A 298 7.21 -0.71 21.67
CA ASN A 298 5.76 -0.62 21.44
C ASN A 298 5.13 -2.00 21.15
N LYS A 299 5.63 -3.03 21.83
CA LYS A 299 5.04 -4.37 21.78
C LYS A 299 3.70 -4.41 22.52
N TYR A 300 2.87 -5.36 22.11
CA TYR A 300 1.62 -5.64 22.79
C TYR A 300 1.85 -5.99 24.27
N GLU A 301 1.06 -5.38 25.13
CA GLU A 301 0.85 -5.83 26.50
C GLU A 301 -0.31 -6.83 26.50
N TYR A 302 -0.02 -8.12 26.60
CA TYR A 302 -1.04 -9.16 26.58
C TYR A 302 -1.67 -9.33 27.96
N ILE A 303 -2.99 -9.19 28.02
CA ILE A 303 -3.81 -9.56 29.19
C ILE A 303 -4.23 -11.02 29.06
N LEU A 304 -4.65 -11.43 27.86
CA LEU A 304 -4.91 -12.81 27.49
C LEU A 304 -4.06 -13.16 26.27
N GLU A 305 -3.09 -14.05 26.47
CA GLU A 305 -2.24 -14.54 25.37
C GLU A 305 -3.05 -15.34 24.34
N LYS A 306 -2.53 -15.39 23.11
CA LYS A 306 -3.12 -16.11 21.99
C LYS A 306 -3.31 -17.59 22.34
N MET A 307 -4.50 -18.13 22.08
CA MET A 307 -4.67 -19.59 22.07
C MET A 307 -3.94 -20.14 20.85
N GLN A 308 -3.04 -21.10 21.05
CA GLN A 308 -2.50 -21.86 19.92
C GLN A 308 -3.70 -22.47 19.18
N GLU A 309 -3.72 -22.35 17.85
CA GLU A 309 -4.69 -23.07 17.04
C GLU A 309 -4.59 -24.54 17.45
N ILE A 310 -5.69 -25.11 17.94
CA ILE A 310 -5.75 -26.53 18.18
C ILE A 310 -5.63 -27.16 16.78
N PRO A 311 -4.62 -28.00 16.53
CA PRO A 311 -4.41 -28.61 15.22
C PRO A 311 -5.62 -29.43 14.76
#